data_AF-D2SD60-F1
#
_entry.id   AF-D2SD60-F1
#
_cell.length_a   1.000
_cell.length_b   1.000
_cell.length_c   1.000
_cell.angle_alpha   90.00
_cell.angle_beta   90.00
_cell.angle_gamma   90.00
#
_symmetry.space_group_name_H-M   'P 1'
#
loop_
_entity.id
_entity.type
_entity.pdbx_description
1 polymer ?
#
loop_
_entity_poly.entity_id
_entity_poly.type
_entity_poly.pdbx_seq_one_letter_code
_entity_poly.pdbx_strand_id
1 'polypeptide(L)'
;MSRPHRALDGAPATARAALPETEAAAFDRLAHAVLARPGAALGATLRAVLPGPVGPRWLRSAGLPPTTRAADLTAEQWLSLYRCCAEAGRAPGPAAAGGRSGRPSAHGHAPGALAAPRWH
;
A
#
# COMPACT_ATOMS: atom_id res chain seq x y z
N MET A 1 18.68 19.47 7.34
CA MET A 1 19.23 18.15 7.73
C MET A 1 18.68 17.11 6.77
N SER A 2 19.31 16.96 5.60
CA SER A 2 18.94 15.96 4.60
C SER A 2 19.30 14.58 5.16
N ARG A 3 18.29 13.77 5.49
CA ARG A 3 18.55 12.37 5.84
C ARG A 3 19.14 11.69 4.60
N PRO A 4 20.26 10.94 4.73
CA PRO A 4 20.74 10.14 3.62
C PRO A 4 19.65 9.11 3.29
N HIS A 5 18.90 9.34 2.21
CA HIS A 5 18.14 8.27 1.58
C HIS A 5 19.21 7.26 1.15
N ARG A 6 19.22 6.10 1.78
CA ARG A 6 20.10 5.00 1.39
C ARG A 6 19.86 4.77 -0.11
N ALA A 7 20.89 4.87 -0.95
CA ALA A 7 20.69 4.65 -2.38
C ALA A 7 20.04 3.27 -2.58
N LEU A 8 19.03 3.22 -3.46
CA LEU A 8 18.51 1.94 -3.91
C LEU A 8 19.61 1.30 -4.76
N ASP A 9 19.90 0.03 -4.51
CA ASP A 9 20.89 -0.75 -5.25
C ASP A 9 20.20 -1.92 -5.96
N GLY A 10 20.73 -2.33 -7.12
CA GLY A 10 20.24 -3.48 -7.87
C GLY A 10 18.89 -3.26 -8.56
N ALA A 11 18.03 -4.29 -8.56
CA ALA A 11 16.72 -4.28 -9.22
C ALA A 11 15.81 -3.05 -8.91
N PRO A 12 15.68 -2.57 -7.65
CA PRO A 12 14.90 -1.36 -7.37
C PRO A 12 15.52 -0.09 -7.96
N ALA A 13 16.86 -0.01 -8.08
CA ALA A 13 17.53 1.12 -8.73
C ALA A 13 17.26 1.15 -10.24
N THR A 14 17.27 -0.02 -10.89
CA THR A 14 16.92 -0.16 -12.31
C THR A 14 15.46 0.23 -12.55
N ALA A 15 14.55 -0.19 -11.68
CA ALA A 15 13.14 0.22 -11.75
C ALA A 15 12.97 1.74 -11.57
N ARG A 16 13.69 2.34 -10.61
CA ARG A 16 13.71 3.78 -10.36
C ARG A 16 14.17 4.59 -11.59
N ALA A 17 15.19 4.10 -12.30
CA ALA A 17 15.71 4.75 -13.50
C ALA A 17 14.76 4.69 -14.70
N ALA A 18 13.80 3.75 -14.70
CA ALA A 18 12.79 3.62 -15.75
C ALA A 18 11.54 4.50 -15.52
N LEU A 19 11.45 5.19 -14.39
CA LEU A 19 10.31 6.05 -14.03
C LEU A 19 10.63 7.54 -14.27
N PRO A 20 9.62 8.36 -14.59
CA PRO A 20 9.76 9.81 -14.63
C PRO A 20 10.01 10.39 -13.22
N GLU A 21 10.64 11.56 -13.16
CA GLU A 21 11.01 12.24 -11.89
C GLU A 21 9.80 12.61 -11.01
N THR A 22 8.59 12.63 -11.58
CA THR A 22 7.35 12.82 -10.84
C THR A 22 6.93 11.58 -10.05
N GLU A 23 7.29 10.38 -10.51
CA GLU A 23 6.89 9.09 -9.95
C GLU A 23 7.99 8.47 -9.07
N ALA A 24 9.24 8.66 -9.48
CA ALA A 24 10.47 8.65 -8.71
C ALA A 24 10.34 8.75 -7.17
N ALA A 25 9.91 9.90 -6.65
CA ALA A 25 9.86 10.15 -5.21
C ALA A 25 8.78 9.32 -4.49
N ALA A 26 7.71 8.92 -5.20
CA ALA A 26 6.72 7.99 -4.67
C ALA A 26 7.26 6.56 -4.66
N PHE A 27 7.97 6.16 -5.71
CA PHE A 27 8.65 4.87 -5.79
C PHE A 27 9.71 4.71 -4.68
N ASP A 28 10.55 5.72 -4.45
CA ASP A 28 11.58 5.66 -3.40
C ASP A 28 10.96 5.43 -2.01
N ARG A 29 9.86 6.13 -1.70
CA ARG A 29 9.13 5.93 -0.43
C ARG A 29 8.58 4.52 -0.29
N LEU A 30 8.06 3.93 -1.36
CA LEU A 30 7.60 2.54 -1.37
C LEU A 30 8.77 1.57 -1.16
N ALA A 31 9.83 1.72 -1.95
CA ALA A 31 10.99 0.84 -1.91
C ALA A 31 11.64 0.89 -0.52
N HIS A 32 11.78 2.07 0.08
CA HIS A 32 12.27 2.21 1.45
C HIS A 32 11.37 1.56 2.49
N ALA A 33 10.05 1.72 2.40
CA ALA A 33 9.12 1.10 3.33
C ALA A 33 9.17 -0.44 3.27
N VAL A 34 9.33 -1.00 2.07
CA VAL A 34 9.44 -2.45 1.87
C VAL A 34 10.81 -2.98 2.33
N LEU A 35 11.90 -2.27 2.01
CA LEU A 35 13.27 -2.67 2.35
C LEU A 35 13.65 -2.39 3.81
N ALA A 36 12.87 -1.62 4.55
CA ALA A 36 13.07 -1.39 5.99
C ALA A 36 12.99 -2.69 6.81
N ARG A 37 12.43 -3.78 6.26
CA ARG A 37 12.30 -5.08 6.93
C ARG A 37 12.91 -6.20 6.08
N PRO A 38 14.25 -6.26 5.95
CA PRO A 38 14.93 -7.16 5.01
C PRO A 38 14.75 -8.66 5.32
N GLY A 39 14.35 -9.02 6.54
CA GLY A 39 14.07 -10.41 6.95
C GLY A 39 12.59 -10.80 6.94
N ALA A 40 11.68 -9.88 6.62
CA ALA A 40 10.25 -10.16 6.62
C ALA A 40 9.77 -10.70 5.27
N ALA A 41 8.85 -11.66 5.32
CA ALA A 41 8.13 -12.14 4.15
C ALA A 41 7.41 -10.98 3.44
N LEU A 42 7.50 -10.91 2.11
CA LEU A 42 6.95 -9.83 1.31
C LEU A 42 5.44 -9.65 1.57
N GLY A 43 4.69 -10.74 1.74
CA GLY A 43 3.27 -10.66 2.08
C GLY A 43 2.97 -9.96 3.41
N ALA A 44 3.80 -10.17 4.43
CA ALA A 44 3.65 -9.49 5.72
C ALA A 44 4.04 -8.01 5.62
N THR A 45 5.11 -7.72 4.90
CA THR A 45 5.58 -6.35 4.66
C THR A 45 4.55 -5.55 3.86
N LEU A 46 4.02 -6.11 2.77
CA LEU A 46 3.01 -5.44 1.94
C LEU A 46 1.70 -5.20 2.70
N ARG A 47 1.28 -6.08 3.61
CA ARG A 47 0.10 -5.81 4.46
C ARG A 47 0.34 -4.69 5.47
N ALA A 48 1.57 -4.50 5.91
CA ALA A 48 1.92 -3.45 6.86
C ALA A 48 2.10 -2.08 6.17
N VAL A 49 2.62 -2.07 4.94
CA VAL A 49 2.91 -0.84 4.17
C VAL A 49 1.72 -0.43 3.33
N LEU A 50 1.02 -1.39 2.73
CA LEU A 50 -0.11 -1.13 1.85
C LEU A 50 -1.44 -1.36 2.58
N PRO A 51 -2.40 -0.46 2.39
CA PRO A 51 -3.70 -0.58 3.00
C PRO A 51 -4.57 -1.61 2.29
N GLY A 52 -5.28 -2.41 3.09
CA GLY A 52 -6.29 -3.34 2.60
C GLY A 52 -5.70 -4.47 1.73
N PRO A 53 -6.43 -4.94 0.71
CA PRO A 53 -6.06 -6.14 -0.03
C PRO A 53 -5.08 -5.89 -1.18
N VAL A 54 -4.54 -4.67 -1.38
CA VAL A 54 -3.69 -4.34 -2.53
C VAL A 54 -2.45 -5.23 -2.60
N GLY A 55 -1.71 -5.35 -1.49
CA GLY A 55 -0.52 -6.20 -1.42
C GLY A 55 -0.80 -7.68 -1.73
N PRO A 56 -1.74 -8.34 -1.01
CA PRO A 56 -2.13 -9.71 -1.30
C PRO A 56 -2.71 -9.93 -2.71
N ARG A 57 -3.47 -8.97 -3.25
CA ARG A 57 -4.03 -9.03 -4.60
C ARG A 57 -2.92 -8.98 -5.64
N TRP A 58 -1.95 -8.09 -5.47
CA TRP A 58 -0.80 -7.97 -6.37
C TRP A 58 0.07 -9.23 -6.35
N LEU A 59 0.36 -9.80 -5.17
CA LEU A 59 1.10 -11.06 -5.05
C LEU A 59 0.44 -12.18 -5.85
N ARG A 60 -0.89 -12.29 -5.75
CA ARG A 60 -1.67 -13.27 -6.51
C ARG A 60 -1.57 -13.03 -8.02
N SER A 61 -1.68 -11.78 -8.48
CA SER A 61 -1.56 -11.47 -9.91
C SER A 61 -0.15 -11.64 -10.46
N ALA A 62 0.88 -11.42 -9.63
CA ALA A 62 2.28 -11.61 -9.98
C ALA A 62 2.72 -13.09 -9.89
N GLY A 63 1.85 -13.99 -9.40
CA GLY A 63 2.19 -15.41 -9.22
C GLY A 63 3.24 -15.65 -8.13
N LEU A 64 3.41 -14.72 -7.19
CA LEU A 64 4.47 -14.77 -6.18
C LEU A 64 3.96 -15.36 -4.88
N PRO A 65 4.72 -16.28 -4.24
CA PRO A 65 4.38 -16.73 -2.91
C PRO A 65 4.54 -15.58 -1.90
N PRO A 66 3.69 -15.52 -0.85
CA PRO A 66 3.77 -14.46 0.16
C PRO A 66 5.07 -14.48 0.97
N THR A 67 5.83 -15.60 0.90
CA THR A 67 7.14 -15.82 1.51
C THR A 67 8.31 -15.29 0.68
N THR A 68 8.08 -14.87 -0.57
CA THR A 68 9.10 -14.21 -1.40
C THR A 68 9.74 -13.06 -0.62
N ARG A 69 11.04 -12.83 -0.79
CA ARG A 69 11.70 -11.68 -0.17
C ARG A 69 11.68 -10.50 -1.13
N ALA A 70 11.68 -9.29 -0.57
CA ALA A 70 11.76 -8.07 -1.38
C ALA A 70 13.04 -7.99 -2.23
N ALA A 71 14.12 -8.63 -1.78
CA ALA A 71 15.40 -8.67 -2.50
C ALA A 71 15.35 -9.57 -3.77
N ASP A 72 14.42 -10.52 -3.83
CA ASP A 72 14.28 -11.45 -4.97
C ASP A 72 13.42 -10.85 -6.10
N LEU A 73 12.83 -9.67 -5.89
CA LEU A 73 12.00 -9.01 -6.89
C LEU A 73 12.85 -8.45 -8.03
N THR A 74 12.46 -8.76 -9.27
CA THR A 74 13.06 -8.15 -10.47
C THR A 74 12.61 -6.70 -10.64
N ALA A 75 13.33 -5.95 -11.47
CA ALA A 75 12.98 -4.56 -11.78
C ALA A 75 11.54 -4.42 -12.31
N GLU A 76 11.10 -5.34 -13.17
CA GLU A 76 9.73 -5.36 -13.70
C GLU A 76 8.68 -5.60 -12.62
N GLN A 77 8.97 -6.48 -11.65
CA GLN A 77 8.07 -6.73 -10.52
C GLN A 77 7.94 -5.50 -9.62
N TRP A 78 9.04 -4.77 -9.39
CA TRP A 78 9.02 -3.49 -8.67
C TRP A 78 8.17 -2.43 -9.39
N LEU A 79 8.30 -2.31 -10.72
CA LEU A 79 7.47 -1.39 -11.52
C LEU A 79 6.00 -1.79 -11.50
N SER A 80 5.69 -3.08 -11.63
CA SER A 80 4.33 -3.62 -11.54
C SER A 80 3.69 -3.34 -10.18
N LEU A 81 4.44 -3.53 -9.09
CA LEU A 81 3.99 -3.21 -7.73
C LEU A 81 3.66 -1.71 -7.60
N TYR A 82 4.57 -0.86 -8.07
CA TYR A 82 4.38 0.59 -8.03
C TYR A 82 3.13 1.02 -8.81
N ARG A 83 2.96 0.54 -10.04
CA ARG A 83 1.76 0.80 -10.87
C ARG A 83 0.50 0.31 -10.17
N CYS A 84 0.52 -0.87 -9.56
CA CYS A 84 -0.64 -1.37 -8.80
C CYS A 84 -1.01 -0.45 -7.62
N CYS A 85 -0.02 0.15 -6.95
CA CYS A 85 -0.25 1.12 -5.89
C CYS A 85 -0.76 2.47 -6.43
N ALA A 86 -0.21 2.93 -7.54
CA ALA A 86 -0.61 4.16 -8.21
C ALA A 86 -2.06 4.10 -8.72
N GLU A 87 -2.44 3.01 -9.41
CA GLU A 87 -3.80 2.73 -9.88
C GLU A 87 -4.81 2.60 -8.73
N ALA A 88 -4.36 2.09 -7.57
CA ALA A 88 -5.18 2.08 -6.36
C ALA A 88 -5.39 3.49 -5.75
N GLY A 89 -4.89 4.54 -6.39
CA GLY A 89 -5.04 5.95 -6.00
C GLY A 89 -4.26 6.32 -4.74
N ARG A 90 -3.22 5.55 -4.37
CA ARG A 90 -2.46 5.79 -3.15
C ARG A 90 -0.98 5.94 -3.44
N ALA A 91 -0.54 7.20 -3.48
CA ALA A 91 0.85 7.51 -3.27
C ALA A 91 1.30 6.94 -1.90
N PRO A 92 2.38 6.16 -1.83
CA PRO A 92 2.95 5.72 -0.57
C PRO A 92 3.52 6.93 0.18
N GLY A 93 2.68 7.54 1.00
CA GLY A 93 3.00 8.64 1.90
C GLY A 93 2.48 8.34 3.31
N PRO A 94 3.05 8.96 4.35
CA PRO A 94 2.61 8.77 5.72
C PRO A 94 1.14 9.18 5.83
N ALA A 95 0.27 8.18 6.00
CA ALA A 95 -1.15 8.27 6.36
C ALA A 95 -1.82 9.65 6.14
N ALA A 96 -2.03 10.04 4.88
CA ALA A 96 -2.99 11.09 4.59
C ALA A 96 -4.37 10.46 4.48
N ALA A 97 -5.26 10.89 5.38
CA ALA A 97 -6.65 10.54 5.51
C ALA A 97 -7.35 10.31 4.15
N GLY A 98 -7.62 9.04 3.84
CA GLY A 98 -8.60 8.69 2.82
C GLY A 98 -9.99 9.01 3.36
N GLY A 99 -10.45 10.24 3.08
CA GLY A 99 -11.85 10.61 3.19
C GLY A 99 -12.69 9.58 2.46
N ARG A 100 -13.49 8.84 3.24
CA ARG A 100 -14.46 7.89 2.71
C ARG A 100 -15.43 8.68 1.83
N SER A 101 -15.35 8.45 0.54
CA SER A 101 -16.35 8.86 -0.45
C SER A 101 -17.74 8.59 0.13
N GLY A 102 -18.49 9.67 0.30
CA GLY A 102 -19.84 9.65 0.83
C GLY A 102 -20.73 8.73 0.00
N ARG A 103 -21.32 7.76 0.69
CA ARG A 103 -22.59 7.19 0.26
C ARG A 103 -23.66 8.08 0.87
N PRO A 104 -24.47 8.83 0.10
CA PRO A 104 -25.71 9.35 0.64
C PRO A 104 -26.65 8.16 0.80
N SER A 105 -26.62 7.52 1.97
CA SER A 105 -27.74 6.71 2.42
C SER A 105 -28.87 7.68 2.76
N ALA A 106 -29.72 7.94 1.76
CA ALA A 106 -31.05 8.44 1.98
C ALA A 106 -31.86 7.33 2.67
N HIS A 107 -31.85 7.32 4.00
CA HIS A 107 -32.98 6.76 4.74
C HIS A 107 -33.30 7.70 5.88
N GLY A 108 -34.52 8.22 5.81
CA GLY A 108 -35.01 9.34 6.60
C GLY A 108 -34.94 9.06 8.09
N HIS A 109 -34.77 10.15 8.82
CA HIS A 109 -35.09 10.24 10.23
C HIS A 109 -36.52 9.74 10.47
N ALA A 110 -36.67 8.68 11.26
CA ALA A 110 -37.91 8.44 12.00
C ALA A 110 -37.70 8.96 13.43
N PRO A 111 -38.42 10.00 13.86
CA PRO A 111 -38.41 10.45 15.24
C PRO A 111 -39.41 9.62 16.08
N GLY A 112 -38.91 9.04 17.17
CA GLY A 112 -39.69 8.69 18.36
C GLY A 112 -40.48 7.36 18.33
N ALA A 113 -40.15 6.45 19.25
CA ALA A 113 -41.10 5.87 20.21
C ALA A 113 -40.45 4.76 21.06
N LEU A 114 -40.33 5.04 22.36
CA LEU A 114 -40.52 4.18 23.54
C LEU A 114 -40.51 2.65 23.36
N ALA A 115 -39.60 1.97 24.07
CA ALA A 115 -39.91 1.15 25.25
C ALA A 115 -38.82 0.08 25.50
N ALA A 116 -38.22 0.10 26.69
CA ALA A 116 -37.38 -0.98 27.21
C ALA A 116 -38.23 -1.99 27.98
N PRO A 117 -38.09 -3.31 27.77
CA PRO A 117 -38.59 -4.29 28.72
C PRO A 117 -37.51 -4.59 29.76
N ARG A 118 -37.92 -4.42 31.02
CA ARG A 118 -37.23 -4.90 32.22
C ARG A 118 -37.49 -6.41 32.35
N TRP A 119 -36.45 -7.22 32.51
CA TRP A 119 -36.57 -8.63 32.86
C TRP A 119 -36.72 -8.76 34.38
N HIS A 120 -37.66 -9.60 34.80
CA HIS A 120 -37.93 -9.98 36.18
C HIS A 120 -37.62 -11.48 36.34
#